data_AF-G9YEW3-F1
#
_entry.id   AF-G9YEW3-F1
#
_cell.length_a   1.000
_cell.length_b   1.000
_cell.length_c   1.000
_cell.angle_alpha   90.00
_cell.angle_beta   90.00
_cell.angle_gamma   90.00
#
_symmetry.space_group_name_H-M   'P 1'
#
loop_
_entity.id
_entity.type
_entity.pdbx_description
1 polymer ?
#
loop_
_entity_poly.entity_id
_entity_poly.type
_entity_poly.pdbx_seq_one_letter_code
_entity_poly.pdbx_strand_id
1 'polypeptide(L)'
;MAHVNENYAKLPGTYLFATIAKKVTAYEQRHPERRIIRLGIGDVTRPLAPAIIDAMHKATAEMGSAATFRGYGPEQGYEFLRAAIIKGDYETRGVSLELDEVFIGDGAKTDVACIQDLFGADLKFAVADPVYPVYLDSNVITGHTGRYHAETGRYDGVVYLPCTPENGFKAQPPAEKVDIVYLCNPSNPTGTAMSYEELSAWVTYARENKVVLIYDSAYETYITEADIPHSIYEIDGANEVAIELRSYSKCAGFTGMRCSYIIVPRTCKAYTKAGEPVTLNSLWNRRQCTFFNGTPYIIQRAAEAYYSAAGRAQCRADIDYYMENAHTIRNGLTEAGYTVYGAANSPYAWVQTPQGMKSGDFFDLLLERAAVVTTPGSGFGPHGEGYMRLTAFGSRADTTEAVERIKNLTF
;
A
#
# COMPACT_ATOMS: atom_id res chain seq x y z
N MET A 1 -5.93 38.05 -10.37
CA MET A 1 -5.21 37.35 -9.28
C MET A 1 -5.14 35.88 -9.66
N ALA A 2 -4.02 35.18 -9.48
CA ALA A 2 -4.00 33.73 -9.65
C ALA A 2 -4.63 33.08 -8.41
N HIS A 3 -5.67 32.26 -8.59
CA HIS A 3 -6.36 31.58 -7.50
C HIS A 3 -5.66 30.25 -7.19
N VAL A 4 -5.55 29.89 -5.91
CA VAL A 4 -4.98 28.61 -5.46
C VAL A 4 -6.02 27.49 -5.53
N ASN A 5 -5.58 26.23 -5.48
CA ASN A 5 -6.49 25.09 -5.27
C ASN A 5 -6.94 25.06 -3.80
N GLU A 6 -8.15 25.56 -3.52
CA GLU A 6 -8.72 25.63 -2.18
C GLU A 6 -8.99 24.26 -1.54
N ASN A 7 -8.99 23.17 -2.31
CA ASN A 7 -9.13 21.82 -1.75
C ASN A 7 -8.01 21.45 -0.78
N TYR A 8 -6.80 22.01 -0.93
CA TYR A 8 -5.71 21.82 0.04
C TYR A 8 -6.07 22.32 1.44
N ALA A 9 -6.96 23.31 1.56
CA ALA A 9 -7.41 23.83 2.85
C ALA A 9 -8.39 22.90 3.59
N LYS A 10 -8.91 21.86 2.91
CA LYS A 10 -9.79 20.86 3.52
C LYS A 10 -9.02 19.82 4.35
N LEU A 11 -7.72 19.62 4.06
CA LEU A 11 -6.89 18.62 4.74
C LEU A 11 -6.60 19.03 6.20
N PRO A 12 -6.86 18.17 7.20
CA PRO A 12 -6.55 18.48 8.59
C PRO A 12 -5.06 18.33 8.87
N GLY A 13 -4.44 19.38 9.41
CA GLY A 13 -3.08 19.32 9.96
C GLY A 13 -2.01 18.91 8.95
N THR A 14 -0.94 18.25 9.45
CA THR A 14 0.14 17.72 8.61
C THR A 14 0.00 16.21 8.42
N TYR A 15 0.31 15.73 7.21
CA TYR A 15 0.32 14.31 6.83
C TYR A 15 0.93 13.42 7.93
N LEU A 16 0.24 12.31 8.26
CA LEU A 16 0.50 11.43 9.42
C LEU A 16 1.99 11.22 9.73
N PHE A 17 2.76 10.78 8.73
CA PHE A 17 4.17 10.43 8.92
C PHE A 17 5.07 11.64 9.19
N ALA A 18 4.68 12.83 8.74
CA ALA A 18 5.40 14.07 9.06
C ALA A 18 5.20 14.46 10.54
N THR A 19 4.01 14.23 11.09
CA THR A 19 3.72 14.47 12.52
C THR A 19 4.52 13.54 13.41
N ILE A 20 4.60 12.25 13.06
CA ILE A 20 5.43 11.26 13.79
C ILE A 20 6.90 11.67 13.75
N ALA A 21 7.43 12.02 12.56
CA ALA A 21 8.82 12.43 12.41
C ALA A 21 9.18 13.62 13.32
N LYS A 22 8.31 14.63 13.40
CA LYS A 22 8.49 15.79 14.29
C LYS A 22 8.59 15.38 15.76
N LYS A 23 7.68 14.52 16.25
CA LYS A 23 7.70 14.03 17.64
C LYS A 23 8.97 13.24 17.95
N VAL A 24 9.38 12.35 17.03
CA VAL A 24 10.60 11.55 17.19
C VAL A 24 11.84 12.43 17.25
N THR A 25 12.00 13.38 16.34
CA THR A 25 13.14 14.32 16.35
C THR A 25 13.19 15.14 17.64
N ALA A 26 12.05 15.62 18.14
CA ALA A 26 11.99 16.35 19.41
C ALA A 26 12.35 15.47 20.62
N TYR A 27 12.01 14.17 20.59
CA TYR A 27 12.41 13.22 21.62
C TYR A 27 13.91 12.90 21.55
N GLU A 28 14.46 12.67 20.36
CA GLU A 28 15.91 12.45 20.15
C GLU A 28 16.76 13.59 20.69
N GLN A 29 16.32 14.83 20.50
CA GLN A 29 17.01 16.01 21.02
C GLN A 29 16.95 16.12 22.54
N ARG A 30 15.85 15.69 23.17
CA ARG A 30 15.68 15.70 24.63
C ARG A 30 16.40 14.52 25.32
N HIS A 31 16.55 13.41 24.63
CA HIS A 31 17.08 12.15 25.15
C HIS A 31 18.17 11.54 24.25
N PRO A 32 19.30 12.25 24.01
CA PRO A 32 20.37 11.77 23.12
C PRO A 32 21.03 10.47 23.59
N GLU A 33 20.88 10.11 24.87
CA GLU A 33 21.36 8.87 25.48
C GLU A 33 20.45 7.66 25.26
N ARG A 34 19.17 7.89 24.91
CA ARG A 34 18.18 6.82 24.73
C ARG A 34 18.23 6.27 23.31
N ARG A 35 18.56 4.99 23.17
CA ARG A 35 18.47 4.28 21.88
C ARG A 35 17.01 4.05 21.49
N ILE A 36 16.58 4.74 20.44
CA ILE A 36 15.26 4.59 19.85
C ILE A 36 15.22 3.41 18.89
N ILE A 37 14.20 2.57 19.02
CA ILE A 37 13.86 1.52 18.06
C ILE A 37 12.65 1.95 17.24
N ARG A 38 12.75 1.83 15.91
CA ARG A 38 11.74 2.31 14.97
C ARG A 38 10.93 1.15 14.39
N LEU A 39 9.71 0.96 14.90
CA LEU A 39 8.70 0.05 14.36
C LEU A 39 7.47 0.84 13.83
N GLY A 40 7.70 2.07 13.37
CA GLY A 40 6.68 3.01 12.91
C GLY A 40 6.44 2.95 11.41
N ILE A 41 7.18 3.76 10.64
CA ILE A 41 7.09 3.81 9.18
C ILE A 41 7.43 2.43 8.63
N GLY A 42 6.60 1.93 7.71
CA GLY A 42 6.83 0.64 7.08
C GLY A 42 7.94 0.70 6.02
N ASP A 43 9.14 1.15 6.34
CA ASP A 43 10.29 1.19 5.42
C ASP A 43 11.18 -0.04 5.61
N VAL A 44 11.59 -0.68 4.52
CA VAL A 44 12.40 -1.91 4.55
C VAL A 44 13.85 -1.61 4.96
N THR A 45 14.50 -2.54 5.66
CA THR A 45 15.81 -2.32 6.29
C THR A 45 16.92 -3.25 5.79
N ARG A 46 16.57 -4.29 5.03
CA ARG A 46 17.49 -5.23 4.38
C ARG A 46 18.05 -4.61 3.09
N PRO A 47 19.33 -4.83 2.76
CA PRO A 47 19.91 -4.34 1.52
C PRO A 47 19.26 -5.03 0.31
N LEU A 48 19.41 -4.40 -0.87
CA LEU A 48 18.94 -5.00 -2.12
C LEU A 48 19.61 -6.35 -2.38
N ALA A 49 18.85 -7.28 -2.95
CA ALA A 49 19.33 -8.60 -3.31
C ALA A 49 20.55 -8.52 -4.27
N PRO A 50 21.58 -9.36 -4.12
CA PRO A 50 22.75 -9.36 -4.99
C PRO A 50 22.43 -9.43 -6.49
N ALA A 51 21.44 -10.26 -6.89
CA ALA A 51 21.02 -10.36 -8.29
C ALA A 51 20.50 -9.02 -8.86
N ILE A 52 19.86 -8.22 -8.01
CA ILE A 52 19.34 -6.89 -8.38
C ILE A 52 20.51 -5.91 -8.52
N ILE A 53 21.46 -5.91 -7.57
CA ILE A 53 22.66 -5.07 -7.64
C ILE A 53 23.48 -5.37 -8.90
N ASP A 54 23.67 -6.65 -9.23
CA ASP A 54 24.40 -7.06 -10.43
C ASP A 54 23.72 -6.54 -11.71
N ALA A 55 22.38 -6.59 -11.77
CA ALA A 55 21.61 -6.05 -12.88
C ALA A 55 21.73 -4.53 -12.99
N MET A 56 21.73 -3.82 -11.86
CA MET A 56 21.94 -2.37 -11.83
C MET A 56 23.33 -1.98 -12.33
N HIS A 57 24.38 -2.69 -11.92
CA HIS A 57 25.74 -2.44 -12.39
C HIS A 57 25.85 -2.64 -13.91
N LYS A 58 25.29 -3.73 -14.43
CA LYS A 58 25.26 -4.00 -15.88
C LYS A 58 24.50 -2.90 -16.64
N ALA A 59 23.30 -2.56 -16.20
CA ALA A 59 22.49 -1.51 -16.84
C ALA A 59 23.18 -0.14 -16.79
N THR A 60 23.90 0.17 -15.71
CA THR A 60 24.69 1.41 -15.59
C THR A 60 25.85 1.42 -16.59
N ALA A 61 26.55 0.30 -16.75
CA ALA A 61 27.62 0.18 -17.74
C ALA A 61 27.08 0.34 -19.18
N GLU A 62 25.91 -0.22 -19.48
CA GLU A 62 25.23 -0.02 -20.78
C GLU A 62 24.90 1.45 -21.06
N MET A 63 24.50 2.20 -20.03
CA MET A 63 24.23 3.64 -20.15
C MET A 63 25.51 4.47 -20.38
N GLY A 64 26.69 3.91 -20.11
CA GLY A 64 27.98 4.58 -20.32
C GLY A 64 28.52 4.52 -21.75
N SER A 65 27.88 3.77 -22.65
CA SER A 65 28.33 3.57 -24.04
C SER A 65 27.30 4.07 -25.04
N ALA A 66 27.73 4.84 -26.04
CA ALA A 66 26.85 5.38 -27.09
C ALA A 66 26.09 4.29 -27.86
N ALA A 67 26.67 3.09 -28.00
CA ALA A 67 26.04 1.98 -28.71
C ALA A 67 24.90 1.30 -27.93
N THR A 68 24.90 1.42 -26.60
CA THR A 68 23.94 0.73 -25.70
C THR A 68 23.10 1.70 -24.87
N PHE A 69 23.39 2.99 -24.93
CA PHE A 69 22.68 4.05 -24.22
C PHE A 69 21.18 4.02 -24.52
N ARG A 70 20.38 4.23 -23.47
CA ARG A 70 18.92 4.32 -23.55
C ARG A 70 18.49 5.72 -23.11
N GLY A 71 17.88 6.48 -24.02
CA GLY A 71 17.28 7.78 -23.73
C GLY A 71 15.91 7.63 -23.04
N TYR A 72 14.93 8.45 -23.43
CA TYR A 72 13.55 8.24 -23.00
C TYR A 72 13.08 6.84 -23.39
N GLY A 73 12.54 6.13 -22.40
CA GLY A 73 11.94 4.82 -22.59
C GLY A 73 10.45 4.94 -22.97
N PRO A 74 9.81 3.81 -23.29
CA PRO A 74 8.36 3.77 -23.44
C PRO A 74 7.68 4.14 -22.11
N GLU A 75 6.65 4.98 -22.15
CA GLU A 75 5.97 5.51 -20.97
C GLU A 75 5.20 4.43 -20.18
N GLN A 76 4.79 3.35 -20.88
CA GLN A 76 4.22 2.14 -20.25
C GLN A 76 5.28 1.26 -19.56
N GLY A 77 6.57 1.50 -19.82
CA GLY A 77 7.67 0.66 -19.38
C GLY A 77 8.15 -0.34 -20.44
N TYR A 78 9.39 -0.80 -20.28
CA TYR A 78 10.03 -1.68 -21.25
C TYR A 78 9.35 -3.05 -21.28
N GLU A 79 9.27 -3.61 -22.48
CA GLU A 79 8.65 -4.91 -22.74
C GLU A 79 9.25 -6.02 -21.88
N PHE A 80 10.57 -6.04 -21.68
CA PHE A 80 11.24 -7.07 -20.89
C PHE A 80 10.70 -7.17 -19.46
N LEU A 81 10.36 -6.03 -18.84
CA LEU A 81 9.84 -6.00 -17.48
C LEU A 81 8.36 -6.36 -17.47
N ARG A 82 7.58 -5.83 -18.42
CA ARG A 82 6.15 -6.15 -18.55
C ARG A 82 5.93 -7.64 -18.80
N ALA A 83 6.73 -8.27 -19.67
CA ALA A 83 6.71 -9.71 -19.91
C ALA A 83 7.13 -10.52 -18.67
N ALA A 84 8.16 -10.06 -17.94
CA ALA A 84 8.59 -10.72 -16.71
C ALA A 84 7.52 -10.67 -15.61
N ILE A 85 6.79 -9.55 -15.49
CA ILE A 85 5.63 -9.40 -14.59
C ILE A 85 4.54 -10.41 -14.94
N ILE A 86 4.11 -10.45 -16.21
CA ILE A 86 3.04 -11.35 -16.66
C ILE A 86 3.41 -12.80 -16.33
N LYS A 87 4.60 -13.22 -16.75
CA LYS A 87 5.09 -14.58 -16.52
C LYS A 87 5.27 -14.92 -15.04
N GLY A 88 5.84 -14.00 -14.26
CA GLY A 88 6.26 -14.24 -12.89
C GLY A 88 5.14 -14.16 -11.86
N ASP A 89 4.27 -13.16 -12.00
CA ASP A 89 3.24 -12.83 -11.01
C ASP A 89 1.83 -13.27 -11.42
N TYR A 90 1.53 -13.40 -12.72
CA TYR A 90 0.16 -13.68 -13.19
C TYR A 90 -0.01 -15.08 -13.80
N GLU A 91 0.83 -15.47 -14.77
CA GLU A 91 0.73 -16.80 -15.40
C GLU A 91 0.95 -17.94 -14.39
N THR A 92 1.82 -17.73 -13.40
CA THR A 92 2.05 -18.68 -12.28
C THR A 92 0.80 -18.93 -11.43
N ARG A 93 -0.22 -18.07 -11.57
CA ARG A 93 -1.52 -18.13 -10.87
C ARG A 93 -2.68 -18.42 -11.83
N GLY A 94 -2.38 -18.78 -13.08
CA GLY A 94 -3.41 -19.03 -14.10
C GLY A 94 -4.08 -17.77 -14.65
N VAL A 95 -3.54 -16.58 -14.36
CA VAL A 95 -4.05 -15.31 -14.89
C VAL A 95 -3.34 -14.97 -16.20
N SER A 96 -4.11 -14.74 -17.26
CA SER A 96 -3.60 -14.28 -18.56
C SER A 96 -3.74 -12.76 -18.67
N LEU A 97 -2.68 -12.09 -19.10
CA LEU A 97 -2.66 -10.64 -19.35
C LEU A 97 -1.94 -10.35 -20.66
N GLU A 98 -2.35 -9.29 -21.34
CA GLU A 98 -1.65 -8.74 -22.49
C GLU A 98 -0.59 -7.71 -22.06
N LEU A 99 0.46 -7.53 -22.86
CA LEU A 99 1.57 -6.63 -22.53
C LEU A 99 1.12 -5.18 -22.25
N ASP A 100 0.15 -4.66 -22.99
CA ASP A 100 -0.36 -3.29 -22.85
C ASP A 100 -1.41 -3.13 -21.74
N GLU A 101 -1.69 -4.20 -20.97
CA GLU A 101 -2.45 -4.11 -19.72
C GLU A 101 -1.53 -3.81 -18.54
N VAL A 102 -0.21 -3.94 -18.70
CA VAL A 102 0.80 -3.68 -17.67
C VAL A 102 1.45 -2.31 -17.89
N PHE A 103 1.37 -1.44 -16.89
CA PHE A 103 2.02 -0.13 -16.91
C PHE A 103 3.00 -0.01 -15.75
N ILE A 104 4.26 0.30 -16.05
CA ILE A 104 5.31 0.50 -15.03
C ILE A 104 5.25 1.94 -14.51
N GLY A 105 5.24 2.08 -13.18
CA GLY A 105 5.19 3.35 -12.48
C GLY A 105 6.44 3.60 -11.62
N ASP A 106 6.55 4.82 -11.09
CA ASP A 106 7.58 5.24 -10.14
C ASP A 106 7.17 4.97 -8.66
N GLY A 107 6.05 4.29 -8.47
CA GLY A 107 5.60 3.73 -7.21
C GLY A 107 4.09 3.83 -7.03
N ALA A 108 3.52 2.83 -6.35
CA ALA A 108 2.08 2.68 -6.21
C ALA A 108 1.39 3.88 -5.54
N LYS A 109 2.12 4.65 -4.71
CA LYS A 109 1.62 5.91 -4.13
C LYS A 109 1.27 6.94 -5.23
N THR A 110 2.10 7.10 -6.26
CA THR A 110 1.84 8.02 -7.36
C THR A 110 0.68 7.50 -8.21
N ASP A 111 0.70 6.20 -8.51
CA ASP A 111 -0.33 5.55 -9.33
C ASP A 111 -1.71 5.70 -8.68
N VAL A 112 -1.84 5.34 -7.39
CA VAL A 112 -3.12 5.44 -6.66
C VAL A 112 -3.56 6.90 -6.43
N ALA A 113 -2.60 7.83 -6.28
CA ALA A 113 -2.91 9.24 -6.09
C ALA A 113 -3.33 9.95 -7.40
N CYS A 114 -3.28 9.27 -8.55
CA CYS A 114 -3.66 9.82 -9.84
C CYS A 114 -4.71 8.97 -10.56
N ILE A 115 -5.05 7.77 -10.07
CA ILE A 115 -6.03 6.91 -10.73
C ILE A 115 -7.44 7.54 -10.75
N GLN A 116 -7.75 8.40 -9.77
CA GLN A 116 -9.03 9.12 -9.75
C GLN A 116 -9.18 10.11 -10.91
N ASP A 117 -8.08 10.51 -11.56
CA ASP A 117 -8.11 11.45 -12.71
C ASP A 117 -8.81 10.84 -13.94
N LEU A 118 -9.07 9.53 -13.93
CA LEU A 118 -9.83 8.83 -14.98
C LEU A 118 -11.34 9.02 -14.86
N PHE A 119 -11.82 9.55 -13.74
CA PHE A 119 -13.25 9.63 -13.40
C PHE A 119 -13.76 11.07 -13.45
N GLY A 120 -15.08 11.22 -13.45
CA GLY A 120 -15.74 12.54 -13.48
C GLY A 120 -15.56 13.30 -12.16
N ALA A 121 -15.69 14.63 -12.21
CA ALA A 121 -15.61 15.48 -11.02
C ALA A 121 -16.73 15.22 -9.98
N ASP A 122 -17.80 14.51 -10.37
CA ASP A 122 -18.88 14.02 -9.51
C ASP A 122 -18.62 12.62 -8.93
N LEU A 123 -17.37 12.13 -9.02
CA LEU A 123 -16.93 10.85 -8.48
C LEU A 123 -17.35 10.68 -7.02
N LYS A 124 -18.06 9.59 -6.75
CA LYS A 124 -18.34 9.12 -5.40
C LYS A 124 -17.57 7.84 -5.13
N PHE A 125 -16.80 7.80 -4.05
CA PHE A 125 -15.91 6.69 -3.77
C PHE A 125 -16.09 6.14 -2.36
N ALA A 126 -15.73 4.87 -2.20
CA ALA A 126 -15.62 4.23 -0.89
C ALA A 126 -14.16 3.92 -0.55
N VAL A 127 -13.83 3.99 0.74
CA VAL A 127 -12.53 3.59 1.30
C VAL A 127 -12.75 2.72 2.52
N ALA A 128 -11.92 1.69 2.69
CA ALA A 128 -11.82 1.00 3.98
C ALA A 128 -11.43 1.98 5.11
N ASP A 129 -11.90 1.72 6.32
CA ASP A 129 -11.59 2.53 7.50
C ASP A 129 -11.32 1.60 8.69
N PRO A 130 -10.07 1.48 9.18
CA PRO A 130 -8.89 2.27 8.78
C PRO A 130 -8.23 1.74 7.49
N VAL A 131 -7.54 2.63 6.77
CA VAL A 131 -6.73 2.27 5.60
C VAL A 131 -5.62 3.31 5.34
N TYR A 132 -4.69 3.00 4.42
CA TYR A 132 -3.64 3.91 3.98
C TYR A 132 -4.20 5.27 3.52
N PRO A 133 -3.74 6.40 4.09
CA PRO A 133 -4.41 7.70 3.94
C PRO A 133 -4.36 8.31 2.53
N VAL A 134 -3.46 7.84 1.67
CA VAL A 134 -3.28 8.43 0.33
C VAL A 134 -4.56 8.34 -0.52
N TYR A 135 -5.34 7.27 -0.38
CA TYR A 135 -6.58 7.10 -1.15
C TYR A 135 -7.58 8.23 -0.85
N LEU A 136 -7.70 8.61 0.42
CA LEU A 136 -8.56 9.70 0.84
C LEU A 136 -7.95 11.07 0.50
N ASP A 137 -6.69 11.30 0.88
CA ASP A 137 -6.03 12.59 0.71
C ASP A 137 -5.94 13.01 -0.77
N SER A 138 -5.67 12.08 -1.70
CA SER A 138 -5.63 12.40 -3.14
C SER A 138 -7.00 12.80 -3.68
N ASN A 139 -8.08 12.14 -3.24
CA ASN A 139 -9.45 12.50 -3.60
C ASN A 139 -9.88 13.84 -2.99
N VAL A 140 -9.41 14.17 -1.78
CA VAL A 140 -9.62 15.49 -1.19
C VAL A 140 -8.96 16.57 -2.06
N ILE A 141 -7.67 16.41 -2.39
CA ILE A 141 -6.89 17.38 -3.18
C ILE A 141 -7.48 17.62 -4.57
N THR A 142 -7.98 16.55 -5.21
CA THR A 142 -8.59 16.60 -6.55
C THR A 142 -10.04 17.08 -6.54
N GLY A 143 -10.65 17.25 -5.36
CA GLY A 143 -11.96 17.90 -5.21
C GLY A 143 -13.15 16.96 -5.15
N HIS A 144 -12.94 15.65 -4.97
CA HIS A 144 -14.00 14.63 -4.87
C HIS A 144 -14.63 14.54 -3.46
N THR A 145 -14.41 15.53 -2.61
CA THR A 145 -14.94 15.56 -1.22
C THR A 145 -15.48 16.95 -0.85
N GLY A 146 -16.44 16.98 0.07
CA GLY A 146 -16.91 18.23 0.68
C GLY A 146 -16.09 18.62 1.91
N ARG A 147 -16.76 19.08 2.98
CA ARG A 147 -16.07 19.62 4.16
C ARG A 147 -15.56 18.48 5.04
N TYR A 148 -14.42 18.71 5.69
CA TYR A 148 -13.96 17.87 6.81
C TYR A 148 -14.71 18.21 8.09
N HIS A 149 -15.18 17.19 8.81
CA HIS A 149 -15.82 17.30 10.12
C HIS A 149 -14.89 16.74 11.19
N ALA A 150 -14.26 17.63 11.96
CA ALA A 150 -13.28 17.25 12.99
C ALA A 150 -13.87 16.35 14.10
N GLU A 151 -15.15 16.54 14.44
CA GLU A 151 -15.87 15.74 15.44
C GLU A 151 -15.91 14.25 15.09
N THR A 152 -16.03 13.93 13.81
CA THR A 152 -16.16 12.54 13.33
C THR A 152 -14.91 12.04 12.60
N GLY A 153 -13.97 12.93 12.29
CA GLY A 153 -12.80 12.63 11.46
C GLY A 153 -13.13 12.25 10.01
N ARG A 154 -14.24 12.77 9.46
CA ARG A 154 -14.77 12.36 8.14
C ARG A 154 -14.99 13.54 7.20
N TYR A 155 -14.92 13.28 5.90
CA TYR A 155 -15.31 14.23 4.86
C TYR A 155 -16.72 13.96 4.35
N ASP A 156 -17.42 15.03 3.97
CA ASP A 156 -18.66 14.90 3.19
C ASP A 156 -18.41 14.20 1.84
N GLY A 157 -19.35 13.35 1.42
CA GLY A 157 -19.33 12.70 0.11
C GLY A 157 -18.48 11.42 0.02
N VAL A 158 -17.87 10.99 1.14
CA VAL A 158 -17.05 9.77 1.20
C VAL A 158 -17.80 8.65 1.90
N VAL A 159 -17.80 7.46 1.30
CA VAL A 159 -18.34 6.25 1.94
C VAL A 159 -17.20 5.53 2.67
N TYR A 160 -17.19 5.63 3.99
CA TYR A 160 -16.23 4.91 4.83
C TYR A 160 -16.76 3.50 5.11
N LEU A 161 -15.99 2.47 4.78
CA LEU A 161 -16.32 1.06 4.99
C LEU A 161 -15.66 0.62 6.31
N PRO A 162 -16.42 0.47 7.41
CA PRO A 162 -15.83 0.13 8.70
C PRO A 162 -15.14 -1.23 8.66
N CYS A 163 -13.88 -1.27 9.08
CA CYS A 163 -13.09 -2.46 9.32
C CYS A 163 -12.88 -2.55 10.83
N THR A 164 -13.58 -3.47 11.50
CA THR A 164 -13.62 -3.57 12.95
C THR A 164 -13.36 -5.01 13.40
N PRO A 165 -13.09 -5.27 14.69
CA PRO A 165 -12.93 -6.65 15.18
C PRO A 165 -14.10 -7.56 14.81
N GLU A 166 -15.33 -7.04 14.79
CA GLU A 166 -16.55 -7.82 14.54
C GLU A 166 -16.63 -8.37 13.11
N ASN A 167 -16.03 -7.67 12.14
CA ASN A 167 -15.92 -8.14 10.75
C ASN A 167 -14.51 -8.61 10.39
N GLY A 168 -13.65 -8.85 11.39
CA GLY A 168 -12.27 -9.30 11.18
C GLY A 168 -11.38 -8.25 10.49
N PHE A 169 -11.72 -6.96 10.60
CA PHE A 169 -11.07 -5.85 9.90
C PHE A 169 -11.08 -6.01 8.37
N LYS A 170 -12.21 -6.46 7.82
CA LYS A 170 -12.38 -6.63 6.38
C LYS A 170 -13.58 -5.82 5.92
N ALA A 171 -13.33 -4.91 4.98
CA ALA A 171 -14.38 -4.09 4.41
C ALA A 171 -15.43 -4.96 3.71
N GLN A 172 -16.68 -4.55 3.81
CA GLN A 172 -17.82 -5.17 3.13
C GLN A 172 -18.41 -4.21 2.09
N PRO A 173 -19.04 -4.71 1.02
CA PRO A 173 -19.70 -3.88 0.03
C PRO A 173 -20.69 -2.88 0.65
N PRO A 174 -20.63 -1.58 0.27
CA PRO A 174 -21.56 -0.60 0.81
C PRO A 174 -22.96 -0.77 0.22
N ALA A 175 -23.99 -0.54 1.05
CA ALA A 175 -25.38 -0.43 0.59
C ALA A 175 -25.62 0.83 -0.25
N GLU A 176 -24.82 1.87 -0.02
CA GLU A 176 -24.89 3.11 -0.77
C GLU A 176 -24.16 2.98 -2.12
N LYS A 177 -24.77 3.55 -3.18
CA LYS A 177 -24.15 3.57 -4.50
C LYS A 177 -22.87 4.42 -4.49
N VAL A 178 -21.79 3.85 -5.00
CA VAL A 178 -20.50 4.49 -5.27
C VAL A 178 -20.06 4.17 -6.70
N ASP A 179 -19.06 4.85 -7.21
CA ASP A 179 -18.48 4.63 -8.54
C ASP A 179 -17.18 3.83 -8.46
N ILE A 180 -16.36 4.08 -7.43
CA ILE A 180 -15.13 3.33 -7.17
C ILE A 180 -14.99 2.92 -5.71
N VAL A 181 -14.27 1.83 -5.46
CA VAL A 181 -13.92 1.36 -4.11
C VAL A 181 -12.42 1.13 -4.05
N TYR A 182 -11.75 1.72 -3.05
CA TYR A 182 -10.36 1.41 -2.74
C TYR A 182 -10.29 0.24 -1.75
N LEU A 183 -9.67 -0.85 -2.18
CA LEU A 183 -9.40 -2.03 -1.36
C LEU A 183 -7.89 -2.22 -1.26
N CYS A 184 -7.38 -2.47 -0.05
CA CYS A 184 -5.97 -2.79 0.18
C CYS A 184 -5.89 -4.19 0.79
N ASN A 185 -5.24 -5.12 0.09
CA ASN A 185 -5.21 -6.52 0.48
C ASN A 185 -3.85 -7.18 0.17
N PRO A 186 -3.07 -7.61 1.18
CA PRO A 186 -3.28 -7.42 2.61
C PRO A 186 -3.35 -5.94 3.03
N SER A 187 -4.21 -5.65 4.00
CA SER A 187 -4.50 -4.29 4.44
C SER A 187 -3.35 -3.62 5.18
N ASN A 188 -3.13 -2.35 4.87
CA ASN A 188 -2.38 -1.41 5.71
C ASN A 188 -3.37 -0.39 6.29
N PRO A 189 -3.62 -0.37 7.61
CA PRO A 189 -2.70 -0.83 8.66
C PRO A 189 -3.01 -2.18 9.33
N THR A 190 -4.19 -2.75 9.11
CA THR A 190 -4.72 -3.85 9.95
C THR A 190 -3.97 -5.16 9.76
N GLY A 191 -3.28 -5.31 8.62
CA GLY A 191 -2.51 -6.48 8.27
C GLY A 191 -3.35 -7.72 7.96
N THR A 192 -4.67 -7.56 7.88
CA THR A 192 -5.65 -8.60 7.54
C THR A 192 -5.72 -8.78 6.03
N ALA A 193 -6.08 -9.98 5.60
CA ALA A 193 -6.25 -10.29 4.20
C ALA A 193 -7.59 -10.99 3.94
N MET A 194 -8.22 -10.68 2.80
CA MET A 194 -9.49 -11.22 2.36
C MET A 194 -9.29 -12.58 1.68
N SER A 195 -10.17 -13.53 1.97
CA SER A 195 -10.21 -14.85 1.35
C SER A 195 -10.74 -14.76 -0.09
N TYR A 196 -10.62 -15.87 -0.82
CA TYR A 196 -11.22 -16.04 -2.13
C TYR A 196 -12.73 -15.70 -2.14
N GLU A 197 -13.48 -16.17 -1.13
CA GLU A 197 -14.92 -15.94 -1.04
C GLU A 197 -15.26 -14.46 -0.82
N GLU A 198 -14.52 -13.78 0.06
CA GLU A 198 -14.71 -12.35 0.34
C GLU A 198 -14.39 -11.48 -0.88
N LEU A 199 -13.32 -11.79 -1.62
CA LEU A 199 -13.00 -11.10 -2.87
C LEU A 199 -13.99 -11.44 -3.99
N SER A 200 -14.53 -12.66 -4.04
CA SER A 200 -15.61 -13.05 -4.96
C SER A 200 -16.87 -12.21 -4.73
N ALA A 201 -17.25 -11.99 -3.47
CA ALA A 201 -18.38 -11.13 -3.13
C ALA A 201 -18.16 -9.68 -3.59
N TRP A 202 -16.94 -9.16 -3.46
CA TRP A 202 -16.57 -7.83 -3.96
C TRP A 202 -16.66 -7.73 -5.49
N VAL A 203 -16.16 -8.73 -6.21
CA VAL A 203 -16.23 -8.76 -7.69
C VAL A 203 -17.68 -8.85 -8.16
N THR A 204 -18.50 -9.71 -7.55
CA THR A 204 -19.94 -9.80 -7.86
C THR A 204 -20.63 -8.45 -7.61
N TYR A 205 -20.44 -7.84 -6.44
CA TYR A 205 -20.99 -6.52 -6.15
C TYR A 205 -20.58 -5.49 -7.19
N ALA A 206 -19.30 -5.46 -7.56
CA ALA A 206 -18.77 -4.49 -8.50
C ALA A 206 -19.38 -4.64 -9.90
N ARG A 207 -19.56 -5.88 -10.38
CA ARG A 207 -20.19 -6.18 -11.67
C ARG A 207 -21.67 -5.80 -11.68
N GLU A 208 -22.41 -6.14 -10.63
CA GLU A 208 -23.84 -5.83 -10.52
C GLU A 208 -24.11 -4.33 -10.45
N ASN A 209 -23.21 -3.57 -9.82
CA ASN A 209 -23.40 -2.15 -9.54
C ASN A 209 -22.61 -1.22 -10.48
N LYS A 210 -21.84 -1.77 -11.42
CA LYS A 210 -20.92 -1.03 -12.31
C LYS A 210 -19.90 -0.17 -11.54
N VAL A 211 -19.36 -0.74 -10.48
CA VAL A 211 -18.33 -0.13 -9.62
C VAL A 211 -16.96 -0.59 -10.10
N VAL A 212 -15.97 0.30 -10.05
CA VAL A 212 -14.56 -0.07 -10.31
C VAL A 212 -13.83 -0.29 -8.99
N LEU A 213 -13.24 -1.47 -8.82
CA LEU A 213 -12.37 -1.78 -7.71
C LEU A 213 -10.95 -1.28 -8.01
N ILE A 214 -10.45 -0.41 -7.15
CA ILE A 214 -9.04 -0.01 -7.12
C ILE A 214 -8.36 -0.86 -6.07
N TYR A 215 -7.74 -1.96 -6.50
CA TYR A 215 -7.20 -3.01 -5.65
C TYR A 215 -5.69 -2.85 -5.45
N ASP A 216 -5.29 -2.42 -4.26
CA ASP A 216 -3.89 -2.28 -3.86
C ASP A 216 -3.39 -3.58 -3.21
N SER A 217 -2.47 -4.24 -3.89
CA SER A 217 -1.89 -5.51 -3.48
C SER A 217 -0.38 -5.41 -3.22
N ALA A 218 0.08 -4.23 -2.75
CA ALA A 218 1.49 -3.95 -2.47
C ALA A 218 2.15 -4.90 -1.45
N TYR A 219 1.37 -5.63 -0.64
CA TYR A 219 1.85 -6.57 0.38
C TYR A 219 1.61 -8.04 0.03
N GLU A 220 1.18 -8.37 -1.18
CA GLU A 220 0.81 -9.74 -1.59
C GLU A 220 1.86 -10.80 -1.27
N THR A 221 3.15 -10.48 -1.40
CA THR A 221 4.23 -11.44 -1.23
C THR A 221 4.40 -11.91 0.21
N TYR A 222 3.75 -11.23 1.15
CA TYR A 222 3.72 -11.54 2.58
C TYR A 222 2.57 -12.46 2.97
N ILE A 223 1.64 -12.76 2.05
CA ILE A 223 0.58 -13.75 2.28
C ILE A 223 1.23 -15.11 2.56
N THR A 224 0.71 -15.82 3.58
CA THR A 224 1.17 -17.16 3.98
C THR A 224 0.05 -18.19 3.98
N GLU A 225 -1.20 -17.76 4.16
CA GLU A 225 -2.37 -18.64 4.12
C GLU A 225 -2.73 -19.01 2.67
N ALA A 226 -3.08 -20.27 2.45
CA ALA A 226 -3.22 -20.84 1.10
C ALA A 226 -4.53 -20.45 0.38
N ASP A 227 -5.56 -20.05 1.10
CA ASP A 227 -6.89 -19.68 0.60
C ASP A 227 -7.04 -18.18 0.29
N ILE A 228 -5.95 -17.42 0.45
CA ILE A 228 -5.91 -15.97 0.25
C ILE A 228 -5.33 -15.69 -1.15
N PRO A 229 -6.12 -15.09 -2.06
CA PRO A 229 -5.63 -14.70 -3.37
C PRO A 229 -4.55 -13.64 -3.28
N HIS A 230 -3.52 -13.81 -4.09
CA HIS A 230 -2.44 -12.86 -4.23
C HIS A 230 -2.80 -11.74 -5.24
N SER A 231 -3.67 -12.00 -6.21
CA SER A 231 -4.19 -11.02 -7.18
C SER A 231 -5.71 -11.02 -7.17
N ILE A 232 -6.32 -9.87 -7.44
CA ILE A 232 -7.78 -9.82 -7.63
C ILE A 232 -8.23 -10.59 -8.87
N TYR A 233 -7.34 -10.77 -9.85
CA TYR A 233 -7.62 -11.47 -11.10
C TYR A 233 -7.61 -13.00 -10.99
N GLU A 234 -7.33 -13.54 -9.80
CA GLU A 234 -7.65 -14.94 -9.48
C GLU A 234 -9.16 -15.17 -9.32
N ILE A 235 -9.94 -14.10 -9.19
CA ILE A 235 -11.39 -14.13 -9.13
C ILE A 235 -11.99 -13.93 -10.53
N ASP A 236 -12.88 -14.85 -10.92
CA ASP A 236 -13.54 -14.81 -12.22
C ASP A 236 -14.33 -13.51 -12.43
N GLY A 237 -14.09 -12.85 -13.57
CA GLY A 237 -14.74 -11.59 -13.94
C GLY A 237 -14.13 -10.34 -13.29
N ALA A 238 -13.12 -10.47 -12.44
CA ALA A 238 -12.43 -9.32 -11.84
C ALA A 238 -11.83 -8.37 -12.90
N ASN A 239 -11.36 -8.90 -14.03
CA ASN A 239 -10.81 -8.10 -15.12
C ASN A 239 -11.82 -7.11 -15.74
N GLU A 240 -13.13 -7.34 -15.57
CA GLU A 240 -14.18 -6.43 -16.07
C GLU A 240 -14.37 -5.20 -15.16
N VAL A 241 -13.92 -5.27 -13.90
CA VAL A 241 -14.29 -4.32 -12.85
C VAL A 241 -13.14 -3.88 -11.95
N ALA A 242 -11.95 -4.44 -12.08
CA ALA A 242 -10.82 -4.13 -11.21
C ALA A 242 -9.63 -3.53 -11.97
N ILE A 243 -8.91 -2.67 -11.26
CA ILE A 243 -7.56 -2.20 -11.57
C ILE A 243 -6.69 -2.58 -10.38
N GLU A 244 -5.55 -3.22 -10.63
CA GLU A 244 -4.67 -3.73 -9.57
C GLU A 244 -3.36 -2.94 -9.51
N LEU A 245 -2.97 -2.51 -8.31
CA LEU A 245 -1.72 -1.80 -8.04
C LEU A 245 -0.74 -2.69 -7.29
N ARG A 246 0.51 -2.72 -7.74
CA ARG A 246 1.60 -3.52 -7.18
C ARG A 246 2.84 -2.67 -6.94
N SER A 247 3.70 -3.08 -6.01
CA SER A 247 4.96 -2.35 -5.76
C SER A 247 6.12 -3.25 -5.42
N TYR A 248 7.27 -2.97 -6.04
CA TYR A 248 8.56 -3.58 -5.69
C TYR A 248 9.12 -3.09 -4.35
N SER A 249 8.51 -2.05 -3.76
CA SER A 249 8.97 -1.43 -2.52
C SER A 249 9.09 -2.43 -1.38
N LYS A 250 8.14 -3.38 -1.30
CA LYS A 250 8.01 -4.29 -0.16
C LYS A 250 8.51 -5.69 -0.47
N CYS A 251 8.46 -6.13 -1.72
CA CYS A 251 8.97 -7.45 -2.10
C CYS A 251 10.44 -7.46 -2.50
N ALA A 252 11.00 -6.34 -2.99
CA ALA A 252 12.37 -6.28 -3.52
C ALA A 252 13.23 -5.17 -2.91
N GLY A 253 12.71 -4.43 -1.91
CA GLY A 253 13.44 -3.37 -1.22
C GLY A 253 13.44 -2.00 -1.92
N PHE A 254 12.55 -1.78 -2.90
CA PHE A 254 12.60 -0.60 -3.77
C PHE A 254 11.97 0.67 -3.16
N THR A 255 11.91 0.79 -1.83
CA THR A 255 11.28 1.95 -1.18
C THR A 255 11.89 3.27 -1.64
N GLY A 256 13.22 3.34 -1.70
CA GLY A 256 13.98 4.46 -2.27
C GLY A 256 14.24 4.38 -3.78
N MET A 257 14.12 3.20 -4.40
CA MET A 257 14.41 3.01 -5.83
C MET A 257 13.26 3.37 -6.77
N ARG A 258 12.02 3.43 -6.25
CA ARG A 258 10.84 3.94 -6.94
C ARG A 258 10.47 3.13 -8.19
N CYS A 259 9.82 1.97 -7.97
CA CYS A 259 9.23 1.16 -9.04
C CYS A 259 7.93 0.49 -8.56
N SER A 260 6.91 0.56 -9.40
CA SER A 260 5.62 -0.13 -9.26
C SER A 260 5.16 -0.63 -10.61
N TYR A 261 4.04 -1.33 -10.61
CA TYR A 261 3.27 -1.50 -11.81
C TYR A 261 1.78 -1.51 -11.47
N ILE A 262 0.97 -1.14 -12.45
CA ILE A 262 -0.48 -1.16 -12.39
C ILE A 262 -1.00 -1.98 -13.56
N ILE A 263 -1.96 -2.87 -13.27
CA ILE A 263 -2.66 -3.66 -14.27
C ILE A 263 -4.00 -2.99 -14.55
N VAL A 264 -4.19 -2.55 -15.79
CA VAL A 264 -5.44 -1.95 -16.25
C VAL A 264 -5.98 -2.79 -17.41
N PRO A 265 -6.88 -3.76 -17.16
CA PRO A 265 -7.38 -4.65 -18.20
C PRO A 265 -8.12 -3.88 -19.30
N ARG A 266 -8.03 -4.34 -20.56
CA ARG A 266 -8.80 -3.75 -21.67
C ARG A 266 -10.31 -3.95 -21.52
N THR A 267 -10.70 -4.97 -20.77
CA THR A 267 -12.10 -5.32 -20.46
C THR A 267 -12.68 -4.44 -19.35
N CYS A 268 -11.85 -3.80 -18.53
CA CYS A 268 -12.28 -2.91 -17.45
C CYS A 268 -12.79 -1.58 -18.02
N LYS A 269 -14.07 -1.28 -17.74
CA LYS A 269 -14.80 -0.15 -18.33
C LYS A 269 -15.44 0.73 -17.26
N ALA A 270 -15.40 2.03 -17.50
CA ALA A 270 -16.28 3.02 -16.87
C ALA A 270 -17.31 3.53 -17.89
N TYR A 271 -18.19 4.45 -17.48
CA TYR A 271 -19.30 4.89 -18.32
C TYR A 271 -19.37 6.42 -18.37
N THR A 272 -19.70 6.96 -19.55
CA THR A 272 -20.01 8.39 -19.69
C THR A 272 -21.34 8.71 -19.00
N LYS A 273 -21.66 9.99 -18.83
CA LYS A 273 -22.97 10.43 -18.31
C LYS A 273 -24.16 9.95 -19.18
N ALA A 274 -23.92 9.71 -20.47
CA ALA A 274 -24.91 9.14 -21.40
C ALA A 274 -25.02 7.60 -21.29
N GLY A 275 -24.19 6.95 -20.46
CA GLY A 275 -24.17 5.50 -20.26
C GLY A 275 -23.31 4.74 -21.26
N GLU A 276 -22.51 5.43 -22.08
CA GLU A 276 -21.63 4.78 -23.06
C GLU A 276 -20.39 4.19 -22.38
N PRO A 277 -20.03 2.93 -22.67
CA PRO A 277 -18.86 2.30 -22.07
C PRO A 277 -17.55 2.88 -22.61
N VAL A 278 -16.60 3.14 -21.73
CA VAL A 278 -15.24 3.63 -22.04
C VAL A 278 -14.23 2.72 -21.35
N THR A 279 -13.30 2.15 -22.13
CA THR A 279 -12.21 1.33 -21.60
C THR A 279 -11.23 2.17 -20.79
N LEU A 280 -10.98 1.80 -19.53
CA LEU A 280 -10.08 2.55 -18.64
C LEU A 280 -8.61 2.46 -19.07
N ASN A 281 -8.20 1.34 -19.69
CA ASN A 281 -6.83 1.14 -20.18
C ASN A 281 -6.38 2.27 -21.13
N SER A 282 -7.22 2.70 -22.07
CA SER A 282 -6.85 3.75 -23.03
C SER A 282 -6.72 5.13 -22.37
N LEU A 283 -7.55 5.42 -21.36
CA LEU A 283 -7.46 6.64 -20.57
C LEU A 283 -6.20 6.66 -19.72
N TRP A 284 -5.89 5.55 -19.04
CA TRP A 284 -4.67 5.43 -18.25
C TRP A 284 -3.41 5.53 -19.12
N ASN A 285 -3.40 4.89 -20.28
CA ASN A 285 -2.32 5.03 -21.24
C ASN A 285 -2.12 6.49 -21.68
N ARG A 286 -3.22 7.20 -22.02
CA ARG A 286 -3.14 8.60 -22.40
C ARG A 286 -2.60 9.48 -21.26
N ARG A 287 -3.01 9.21 -20.01
CA ARG A 287 -2.48 9.86 -18.81
C ARG A 287 -0.98 9.61 -18.69
N GLN A 288 -0.53 8.37 -18.77
CA GLN A 288 0.90 8.02 -18.68
C GLN A 288 1.72 8.78 -19.71
N CYS A 289 1.33 8.76 -20.98
CA CYS A 289 2.03 9.49 -22.05
C CYS A 289 1.98 11.03 -21.93
N THR A 290 1.19 11.59 -21.01
CA THR A 290 1.06 13.04 -20.82
C THR A 290 1.78 13.53 -19.57
N PHE A 291 1.71 12.77 -18.47
CA PHE A 291 2.20 13.17 -17.16
C PHE A 291 3.52 12.50 -16.76
N PHE A 292 4.00 11.52 -17.54
CA PHE A 292 5.11 10.67 -17.16
C PHE A 292 6.03 10.35 -18.35
N ASN A 293 7.34 10.34 -18.11
CA ASN A 293 8.37 10.02 -19.12
C ASN A 293 8.97 8.61 -18.94
N GLY A 294 8.31 7.75 -18.14
CA GLY A 294 8.74 6.38 -17.89
C GLY A 294 9.70 6.21 -16.71
N THR A 295 9.60 5.06 -16.04
CA THR A 295 10.53 4.66 -14.96
C THR A 295 11.94 4.45 -15.53
N PRO A 296 13.03 4.88 -14.85
CA PRO A 296 14.37 4.81 -15.43
C PRO A 296 14.80 3.40 -15.83
N TYR A 297 15.53 3.28 -16.95
CA TYR A 297 15.99 2.00 -17.53
C TYR A 297 16.71 1.11 -16.51
N ILE A 298 17.64 1.68 -15.74
CA ILE A 298 18.43 0.95 -14.72
C ILE A 298 17.51 0.34 -13.65
N ILE A 299 16.48 1.09 -13.23
CA ILE A 299 15.51 0.64 -12.23
C ILE A 299 14.62 -0.47 -12.80
N GLN A 300 14.23 -0.39 -14.06
CA GLN A 300 13.46 -1.44 -14.71
C GLN A 300 14.28 -2.73 -14.88
N ARG A 301 15.57 -2.64 -15.21
CA ARG A 301 16.48 -3.81 -15.22
C ARG A 301 16.66 -4.43 -13.85
N ALA A 302 16.73 -3.60 -12.82
CA ALA A 302 16.76 -4.05 -11.43
C ALA A 302 15.46 -4.83 -11.06
N ALA A 303 14.30 -4.29 -11.46
CA ALA A 303 13.01 -4.94 -11.26
C ALA A 303 12.84 -6.21 -12.12
N GLU A 304 13.43 -6.28 -13.32
CA GLU A 304 13.46 -7.50 -14.13
C GLU A 304 14.25 -8.60 -13.42
N ALA A 305 15.39 -8.25 -12.80
CA ALA A 305 16.24 -9.20 -12.09
C ALA A 305 15.55 -9.84 -10.88
N TYR A 306 14.54 -9.18 -10.29
CA TYR A 306 13.67 -9.79 -9.27
C TYR A 306 13.02 -11.09 -9.76
N TYR A 307 12.66 -11.18 -11.04
CA TYR A 307 12.02 -12.38 -11.62
C TYR A 307 12.99 -13.49 -12.02
N SER A 308 14.31 -13.26 -11.89
CA SER A 308 15.28 -14.34 -12.03
C SER A 308 15.16 -15.34 -10.87
N ALA A 309 15.57 -16.59 -11.08
CA ALA A 309 15.55 -17.62 -10.03
C ALA A 309 16.32 -17.17 -8.77
N ALA A 310 17.50 -16.55 -8.97
CA ALA A 310 18.29 -16.00 -7.86
C ALA A 310 17.61 -14.80 -7.20
N GLY A 311 17.06 -13.86 -7.99
CA GLY A 311 16.36 -12.69 -7.48
C GLY A 311 15.15 -13.05 -6.62
N ARG A 312 14.30 -13.97 -7.11
CA ARG A 312 13.13 -14.47 -6.36
C ARG A 312 13.55 -15.12 -5.05
N ALA A 313 14.54 -16.00 -5.07
CA ALA A 313 15.02 -16.70 -3.87
C ALA A 313 15.61 -15.73 -2.84
N GLN A 314 16.44 -14.78 -3.27
CA GLN A 314 17.06 -13.79 -2.38
C GLN A 314 16.04 -12.84 -1.76
N CYS A 315 15.10 -12.33 -2.57
CA CYS A 315 14.04 -11.44 -2.07
C CYS A 315 13.06 -12.19 -1.16
N ARG A 316 12.77 -13.47 -1.45
CA ARG A 316 11.94 -14.30 -0.57
C ARG A 316 12.59 -14.50 0.79
N ALA A 317 13.90 -14.71 0.85
CA ALA A 317 14.61 -14.81 2.13
C ALA A 317 14.50 -13.53 2.98
N ASP A 318 14.47 -12.35 2.35
CA ASP A 318 14.22 -11.09 3.06
C ASP A 318 12.76 -10.96 3.54
N ILE A 319 11.80 -11.39 2.73
CA ILE A 319 10.37 -11.45 3.13
C ILE A 319 10.20 -12.39 4.32
N ASP A 320 10.79 -13.59 4.28
CA ASP A 320 10.73 -14.58 5.37
C ASP A 320 11.33 -14.00 6.66
N TYR A 321 12.47 -13.30 6.55
CA TYR A 321 13.07 -12.59 7.68
C TYR A 321 12.11 -11.59 8.34
N TYR A 322 11.39 -10.80 7.54
CA TYR A 322 10.40 -9.87 8.07
C TYR A 322 9.15 -10.57 8.61
N MET A 323 8.73 -11.69 8.03
CA MET A 323 7.60 -12.46 8.57
C MET A 323 7.95 -13.10 9.92
N GLU A 324 9.20 -13.55 10.11
CA GLU A 324 9.67 -13.98 11.42
C GLU A 324 9.64 -12.84 12.46
N ASN A 325 10.00 -11.62 12.05
CA ASN A 325 9.83 -10.44 12.91
C ASN A 325 8.34 -10.16 13.20
N ALA A 326 7.46 -10.28 12.20
CA ALA A 326 6.02 -10.07 12.36
C ALA A 326 5.44 -11.07 13.37
N HIS A 327 5.81 -12.34 13.28
CA HIS A 327 5.43 -13.37 14.25
C HIS A 327 6.01 -13.10 15.64
N THR A 328 7.25 -12.60 15.73
CA THR A 328 7.86 -12.21 17.01
C THR A 328 7.06 -11.09 17.69
N ILE A 329 6.64 -10.07 16.94
CA ILE A 329 5.80 -8.98 17.45
C ILE A 329 4.44 -9.53 17.89
N ARG A 330 3.77 -10.29 17.01
CA ARG A 330 2.44 -10.84 17.28
C ARG A 330 2.43 -11.71 18.53
N ASN A 331 3.30 -12.72 18.58
CA ASN A 331 3.32 -13.69 19.66
C ASN A 331 3.76 -13.03 20.98
N GLY A 332 4.83 -12.24 20.96
CA GLY A 332 5.36 -11.63 22.18
C GLY A 332 4.42 -10.60 22.81
N LEU A 333 3.67 -9.84 22.01
CA LEU A 333 2.65 -8.92 22.53
C LEU A 333 1.38 -9.66 22.98
N THR A 334 0.98 -10.71 22.26
CA THR A 334 -0.15 -11.57 22.69
C THR A 334 0.13 -12.24 24.03
N GLU A 335 1.34 -12.77 24.24
CA GLU A 335 1.81 -13.33 25.51
C GLU A 335 1.81 -12.32 26.66
N ALA A 336 2.01 -11.03 26.36
CA ALA A 336 1.91 -9.95 27.34
C ALA A 336 0.48 -9.43 27.55
N GLY A 337 -0.53 -10.10 26.98
CA GLY A 337 -1.93 -9.78 27.20
C GLY A 337 -2.51 -8.70 26.28
N TYR A 338 -1.78 -8.26 25.26
CA TYR A 338 -2.33 -7.37 24.24
C TYR A 338 -3.20 -8.15 23.25
N THR A 339 -4.26 -7.51 22.75
CA THR A 339 -5.02 -8.03 21.62
C THR A 339 -4.36 -7.61 20.32
N VAL A 340 -3.89 -8.59 19.54
CA VAL A 340 -3.13 -8.37 18.29
C VAL A 340 -3.83 -9.00 17.09
N TYR A 341 -3.99 -8.22 16.04
CA TYR A 341 -4.48 -8.61 14.72
C TYR A 341 -3.35 -8.47 13.68
N GLY A 342 -3.55 -9.00 12.47
CA GLY A 342 -2.56 -8.92 11.40
C GLY A 342 -1.32 -9.79 11.65
N ALA A 343 -0.20 -9.44 11.02
CA ALA A 343 1.10 -10.11 11.13
C ALA A 343 1.14 -11.61 10.72
N ALA A 344 0.07 -12.13 10.12
CA ALA A 344 0.01 -13.49 9.56
C ALA A 344 0.25 -13.47 8.04
N ASN A 345 -0.36 -12.51 7.33
CA ASN A 345 -0.25 -12.34 5.88
C ASN A 345 0.38 -11.01 5.47
N SER A 346 0.97 -10.30 6.43
CA SER A 346 1.51 -8.98 6.19
C SER A 346 2.62 -8.67 7.20
N PRO A 347 3.50 -7.70 6.91
CA PRO A 347 4.55 -7.28 7.82
C PRO A 347 4.05 -6.31 8.91
N TYR A 348 2.73 -6.27 9.19
CA TYR A 348 2.14 -5.33 10.14
C TYR A 348 1.34 -6.03 11.22
N ALA A 349 1.68 -5.75 12.48
CA ALA A 349 0.83 -6.07 13.62
C ALA A 349 -0.08 -4.88 13.94
N TRP A 350 -1.36 -5.15 14.13
CA TRP A 350 -2.37 -4.18 14.50
C TRP A 350 -2.84 -4.45 15.93
N VAL A 351 -2.45 -3.58 16.85
CA VAL A 351 -2.51 -3.83 18.29
C VAL A 351 -3.54 -2.92 18.92
N GLN A 352 -4.50 -3.49 19.65
CA GLN A 352 -5.44 -2.71 20.44
C GLN A 352 -4.71 -2.05 21.61
N THR A 353 -4.98 -0.76 21.81
CA THR A 353 -4.44 0.01 22.94
C THR A 353 -4.93 -0.55 24.28
N PRO A 354 -4.12 -0.51 25.34
CA PRO A 354 -4.53 -1.00 26.66
C PRO A 354 -5.55 -0.05 27.31
N GLN A 355 -6.50 -0.60 28.07
CA GLN A 355 -7.41 0.16 28.94
C GLN A 355 -8.21 1.28 28.24
N GLY A 356 -8.46 1.16 26.94
CA GLY A 356 -9.19 2.18 26.16
C GLY A 356 -8.41 3.47 25.93
N MET A 357 -7.08 3.44 26.07
CA MET A 357 -6.20 4.57 25.81
C MET A 357 -6.31 5.05 24.35
N LYS A 358 -6.22 6.36 24.11
CA LYS A 358 -6.21 6.87 22.74
C LYS A 358 -4.93 6.47 22.01
N SER A 359 -5.00 6.31 20.69
CA SER A 359 -3.84 5.95 19.85
C SER A 359 -2.69 6.94 20.01
N GLY A 360 -2.99 8.23 20.07
CA GLY A 360 -1.98 9.28 20.27
C GLY A 360 -1.30 9.20 21.64
N ASP A 361 -2.08 8.94 22.69
CA ASP A 361 -1.58 8.85 24.06
C ASP A 361 -0.69 7.61 24.22
N PHE A 362 -1.09 6.48 23.63
CA PHE A 362 -0.28 5.27 23.67
C PHE A 362 1.00 5.39 22.83
N PHE A 363 0.95 6.09 21.68
CA PHE A 363 2.15 6.45 20.94
C PHE A 363 3.14 7.25 21.81
N ASP A 364 2.66 8.29 22.49
CA ASP A 364 3.51 9.14 23.34
C ASP A 364 4.09 8.34 24.52
N LEU A 365 3.29 7.45 25.13
CA LEU A 365 3.75 6.56 26.19
C LEU A 365 4.86 5.61 25.72
N LEU A 366 4.69 4.98 24.56
CA LEU A 366 5.69 4.07 23.98
C LEU A 366 6.99 4.80 23.64
N LEU A 367 6.90 6.01 23.09
CA LEU A 367 8.06 6.84 22.79
C LEU A 367 8.79 7.25 24.07
N GLU A 368 8.08 7.78 25.05
CA GLU A 368 8.68 8.34 26.28
C GLU A 368 9.20 7.26 27.25
N ARG A 369 8.48 6.14 27.39
CA ARG A 369 8.84 5.10 28.39
C ARG A 369 9.65 3.94 27.81
N ALA A 370 9.38 3.55 26.57
CA ALA A 370 10.06 2.42 25.93
C ALA A 370 11.08 2.85 24.86
N ALA A 371 11.10 4.12 24.45
CA ALA A 371 11.88 4.58 23.29
C ALA A 371 11.59 3.72 22.04
N VAL A 372 10.32 3.35 21.84
CA VAL A 372 9.85 2.60 20.67
C VAL A 372 8.90 3.49 19.87
N VAL A 373 9.23 3.71 18.60
CA VAL A 373 8.37 4.44 17.66
C VAL A 373 7.44 3.46 16.98
N THR A 374 6.14 3.74 17.02
CA THR A 374 5.08 3.00 16.32
C THR A 374 4.27 3.96 15.46
N THR A 375 3.12 3.54 14.91
CA THR A 375 2.21 4.45 14.21
C THR A 375 0.84 4.48 14.91
N PRO A 376 0.34 5.65 15.35
CA PRO A 376 -0.97 5.75 15.96
C PRO A 376 -2.06 5.41 14.95
N GLY A 377 -2.97 4.53 15.35
CA GLY A 377 -4.00 3.99 14.48
C GLY A 377 -4.96 5.06 13.94
N SER A 378 -5.25 6.10 14.71
CA SER A 378 -6.08 7.23 14.29
C SER A 378 -5.56 8.02 13.08
N GLY A 379 -4.28 7.82 12.73
CA GLY A 379 -3.71 8.33 11.48
C GLY A 379 -4.23 7.67 10.21
N PHE A 380 -4.87 6.51 10.31
CA PHE A 380 -5.40 5.72 9.20
C PHE A 380 -6.92 5.85 9.02
N GLY A 381 -7.56 6.70 9.82
CA GLY A 381 -9.01 6.92 9.79
C GLY A 381 -9.66 6.79 11.17
N PRO A 382 -10.93 7.20 11.30
CA PRO A 382 -11.67 7.17 12.57
C PRO A 382 -11.71 5.80 13.25
N HIS A 383 -11.89 4.70 12.51
CA HIS A 383 -11.90 3.35 13.10
C HIS A 383 -10.49 2.84 13.45
N GLY A 384 -9.45 3.63 13.15
CA GLY A 384 -8.10 3.40 13.64
C GLY A 384 -7.87 3.86 15.08
N GLU A 385 -8.75 4.70 15.65
CA GLU A 385 -8.63 5.15 17.04
C GLU A 385 -8.73 3.98 18.02
N GLY A 386 -7.93 4.02 19.09
CA GLY A 386 -7.81 2.91 20.04
C GLY A 386 -6.91 1.75 19.56
N TYR A 387 -6.18 1.92 18.45
CA TYR A 387 -5.21 0.95 17.94
C TYR A 387 -3.85 1.56 17.61
N MET A 388 -2.86 0.68 17.40
CA MET A 388 -1.50 1.01 16.95
C MET A 388 -1.04 0.04 15.87
N ARG A 389 -0.31 0.55 14.88
CA ARG A 389 0.42 -0.30 13.92
C ARG A 389 1.89 -0.41 14.30
N LEU A 390 2.41 -1.64 14.34
CA LEU A 390 3.84 -1.94 14.39
C LEU A 390 4.27 -2.59 13.08
N THR A 391 5.36 -2.10 12.49
CA THR A 391 6.00 -2.73 11.32
C THR A 391 7.01 -3.79 11.73
N ALA A 392 7.09 -4.87 10.97
CA ALA A 392 8.11 -5.91 11.10
C ALA A 392 9.42 -5.58 10.34
N PHE A 393 9.45 -4.45 9.64
CA PHE A 393 10.66 -3.95 8.97
C PHE A 393 11.64 -3.34 9.99
N GLY A 394 12.49 -4.19 10.51
CA GLY A 394 13.56 -3.85 11.44
C GLY A 394 14.56 -5.00 11.54
N SER A 395 15.63 -4.82 12.30
CA SER A 395 16.48 -5.96 12.65
C SER A 395 15.74 -6.88 13.62
N ARG A 396 16.04 -8.17 13.61
CA ARG A 396 15.52 -9.15 14.58
C ARG A 396 15.83 -8.74 16.01
N ALA A 397 17.06 -8.29 16.24
CA ALA A 397 17.50 -7.83 17.57
C ALA A 397 16.66 -6.64 18.04
N ASP A 398 16.49 -5.61 17.20
CA ASP A 398 15.64 -4.46 17.50
C ASP A 398 14.17 -4.87 17.70
N THR A 399 13.68 -5.82 16.90
CA THR A 399 12.29 -6.30 17.01
C THR A 399 12.06 -7.00 18.35
N THR A 400 12.92 -7.95 18.72
CA THR A 400 12.85 -8.64 20.02
C THR A 400 13.01 -7.67 21.17
N GLU A 401 13.98 -6.75 21.09
CA GLU A 401 14.22 -5.75 22.13
C GLU A 401 13.02 -4.80 22.29
N ALA A 402 12.43 -4.32 21.19
CA ALA A 402 11.25 -3.46 21.25
C ALA A 402 10.03 -4.18 21.85
N VAL A 403 9.78 -5.43 21.46
CA VAL A 403 8.72 -6.25 22.06
C VAL A 403 8.96 -6.37 23.56
N GLU A 404 10.17 -6.75 24.00
CA GLU A 404 10.50 -6.88 25.42
C GLU A 404 10.32 -5.57 26.20
N ARG A 405 10.72 -4.43 25.63
CA ARG A 405 10.47 -3.12 26.25
C ARG A 405 8.98 -2.83 26.42
N ILE A 406 8.15 -3.21 25.45
CA ILE A 406 6.68 -3.02 25.51
C ILE A 406 6.05 -3.96 26.55
N LYS A 407 6.51 -5.22 26.64
CA LYS A 407 6.03 -6.20 27.63
C LYS A 407 6.25 -5.72 29.07
N ASN A 408 7.35 -5.00 29.31
CA ASN A 408 7.72 -4.50 30.63
C ASN A 408 7.09 -3.13 30.98
N LEU A 409 6.21 -2.59 30.13
CA LEU A 409 5.46 -1.39 30.47
C LEU A 409 4.40 -1.70 31.53
N THR A 410 4.35 -0.83 32.53
CA THR A 410 3.30 -0.80 33.55
C THR A 410 2.39 0.40 33.28
N PHE A 411 1.08 0.17 33.33
CA PHE A 411 0.04 1.17 33.08
C PHE A 411 -0.65 1.55 34.38
#